data_AF-W6Z6W6-F1
#
_entry.id   AF-W6Z6W6-F1
#
_cell.length_a   1.000
_cell.length_b   1.000
_cell.length_c   1.000
_cell.angle_alpha   90.00
_cell.angle_beta   90.00
_cell.angle_gamma   90.00
#
_symmetry.space_group_name_H-M   'P 1'
#
loop_
_entity.id
_entity.type
_entity.pdbx_description
1 polymer ?
#
loop_
_entity_poly.entity_id
_entity_poly.type
_entity_poly.pdbx_seq_one_letter_code
_entity_poly.pdbx_strand_id
1 'polypeptide(L)'
;MKFTAVALFAGLASAQQVVTLFDAVYSVVEDARSYQIDIDLPTIVNCAAEEWAIGDRFTCSDASWALQINDEYGVSIRIDHIVDGVTYCADAAIEFTGSIPVYQIQASNITVTLEPVY
;
A
#
# COMPACT_ATOMS: atom_id res chain seq x y z
N MET A 1 -49.15 -18.94 -13.29
CA MET A 1 -47.72 -19.02 -13.69
C MET A 1 -46.90 -18.99 -12.41
N LYS A 2 -46.05 -19.99 -12.16
CA LYS A 2 -45.24 -20.09 -10.94
C LYS A 2 -43.95 -19.28 -11.12
N PHE A 3 -43.69 -18.32 -10.24
CA PHE A 3 -42.42 -17.61 -10.19
C PHE A 3 -41.43 -18.41 -9.34
N THR A 4 -40.37 -18.89 -9.97
CA THR A 4 -39.21 -19.48 -9.28
C THR A 4 -38.34 -18.34 -8.80
N ALA A 5 -38.29 -18.13 -7.48
CA ALA A 5 -37.30 -17.27 -6.86
C ALA A 5 -35.93 -17.94 -7.03
N VAL A 6 -35.06 -17.32 -7.84
CA VAL A 6 -33.64 -17.66 -7.86
C VAL A 6 -33.05 -17.08 -6.57
N ALA A 7 -32.72 -17.94 -5.62
CA ALA A 7 -31.92 -17.54 -4.47
C ALA A 7 -30.51 -17.22 -4.96
N LEU A 8 -30.15 -15.93 -4.94
CA LEU A 8 -28.76 -15.50 -5.09
C LEU A 8 -28.03 -15.92 -3.81
N PHE A 9 -27.13 -16.89 -3.92
CA PHE A 9 -26.14 -17.14 -2.88
C PHE A 9 -25.14 -15.98 -2.91
N ALA A 10 -25.40 -14.94 -2.12
CA ALA A 10 -24.42 -13.92 -1.76
C ALA A 10 -23.40 -14.55 -0.81
N GLY A 11 -22.51 -15.37 -1.36
CA GLY A 11 -21.28 -15.73 -0.68
C GLY A 11 -20.40 -14.49 -0.63
N LEU A 12 -20.20 -13.94 0.56
CA LEU A 12 -19.24 -12.88 0.85
C LEU A 12 -17.82 -13.43 0.67
N ALA A 13 -17.40 -13.69 -0.57
CA ALA A 13 -15.99 -13.63 -0.89
C ALA A 13 -15.67 -12.15 -0.97
N SER A 14 -15.08 -11.57 0.08
CA SER A 14 -14.55 -10.21 0.00
C SER A 14 -13.54 -10.20 -1.14
N ALA A 15 -13.87 -9.50 -2.22
CA ALA A 15 -13.05 -9.48 -3.41
C ALA A 15 -11.69 -8.89 -3.05
N GLN A 16 -10.64 -9.60 -3.43
CA GLN A 16 -9.27 -9.08 -3.40
C GLN A 16 -9.20 -7.72 -4.09
N GLN A 17 -8.34 -6.84 -3.59
CA GLN A 17 -8.14 -5.53 -4.18
C GLN A 17 -6.81 -5.51 -4.92
N VAL A 18 -6.82 -5.16 -6.20
CA VAL A 18 -5.59 -5.07 -6.99
C VAL A 18 -5.22 -3.59 -7.10
N VAL A 19 -4.07 -3.21 -6.56
CA VAL A 19 -3.57 -1.83 -6.53
C VAL A 19 -2.29 -1.72 -7.35
N THR A 20 -2.02 -0.53 -7.88
CA THR A 20 -0.70 -0.21 -8.47
C THR A 20 0.05 0.73 -7.54
N LEU A 21 1.32 0.41 -7.29
CA LEU A 21 2.24 1.23 -6.50
C LEU A 21 3.23 1.90 -7.44
N PHE A 22 3.35 3.21 -7.35
CA PHE A 22 4.15 4.02 -8.26
C PHE A 22 4.72 5.26 -7.55
N ASP A 23 5.66 5.93 -8.23
CA ASP A 23 6.31 7.17 -7.76
C ASP A 23 6.92 7.08 -6.35
N ALA A 24 7.41 5.89 -5.95
CA ALA A 24 8.11 5.75 -4.70
C ALA A 24 9.45 6.51 -4.71
N VAL A 25 9.70 7.32 -3.67
CA VAL A 25 10.93 8.07 -3.48
C VAL A 25 11.41 7.89 -2.06
N TYR A 26 12.67 7.51 -1.90
CA TYR A 26 13.39 7.50 -0.64
C TYR A 26 14.51 8.53 -0.70
N SER A 27 14.70 9.33 0.34
CA SER A 27 15.82 10.26 0.40
C SER A 27 16.35 10.47 1.81
N VAL A 28 17.63 10.86 1.88
CA VAL A 28 18.29 11.28 3.12
C VAL A 28 18.94 12.63 2.91
N VAL A 29 18.50 13.62 3.67
CA VAL A 29 19.02 15.00 3.62
C VAL A 29 19.41 15.41 5.04
N GLU A 30 20.68 15.73 5.26
CA GLU A 30 21.18 16.14 6.59
C GLU A 30 20.82 15.15 7.71
N ASP A 31 21.02 13.85 7.44
CA ASP A 31 20.64 12.70 8.28
C ASP A 31 19.13 12.50 8.49
N ALA A 32 18.28 13.35 7.89
CA ALA A 32 16.84 13.20 7.94
C ALA A 32 16.33 12.30 6.79
N ARG A 33 15.65 11.21 7.14
CA ARG A 33 15.10 10.22 6.20
C ARG A 33 13.66 10.58 5.84
N SER A 34 13.35 10.51 4.56
CA SER A 34 11.99 10.64 4.03
C SER A 34 11.67 9.54 3.03
N TYR A 35 10.39 9.19 2.98
CA TYR A 35 9.81 8.22 2.08
C TYR A 35 8.46 8.71 1.58
N GLN A 36 8.18 8.51 0.30
CA GLN A 36 6.85 8.65 -0.25
C GLN A 36 6.57 7.53 -1.25
N ILE A 37 5.29 7.20 -1.44
CA ILE A 37 4.81 6.31 -2.50
C ILE A 37 3.34 6.63 -2.80
N ASP A 38 2.95 6.47 -4.06
CA ASP A 38 1.56 6.61 -4.50
C ASP A 38 0.92 5.24 -4.76
N ILE A 39 -0.36 5.14 -4.41
CA ILE A 39 -1.21 3.95 -4.58
C ILE A 39 -2.39 4.33 -5.47
N ASP A 40 -2.62 3.58 -6.54
CA ASP A 40 -3.77 3.76 -7.43
C ASP A 40 -4.87 2.72 -7.15
N LEU A 41 -5.97 3.15 -6.50
CA LEU A 41 -7.29 2.48 -6.43
C LEU A 41 -8.33 3.29 -5.63
N PRO A 42 -9.55 3.63 -6.14
CA PRO A 42 -9.92 4.10 -7.49
C PRO A 42 -9.47 5.55 -7.77
N THR A 43 -8.81 6.16 -6.79
CA THR A 43 -8.17 7.48 -6.84
C THR A 43 -6.75 7.33 -6.30
N ILE A 44 -5.87 8.27 -6.65
CA ILE A 44 -4.49 8.25 -6.16
C ILE A 44 -4.47 8.61 -4.67
N VAL A 45 -3.84 7.75 -3.88
CA VAL A 45 -3.55 7.96 -2.45
C VAL A 45 -2.04 8.07 -2.28
N ASN A 46 -1.60 9.17 -1.67
CA ASN A 46 -0.19 9.38 -1.36
C ASN A 46 0.11 8.94 0.07
N CYS A 47 1.13 8.13 0.26
CA CYS A 47 1.64 7.75 1.57
C CYS A 47 3.02 8.36 1.76
N ALA A 48 3.22 9.10 2.85
CA ALA A 48 4.49 9.73 3.17
C ALA A 48 4.91 9.37 4.61
N ALA A 49 6.22 9.22 4.80
CA ALA A 49 6.83 9.00 6.10
C ALA A 49 8.11 9.82 6.22
N GLU A 50 8.34 10.39 7.38
CA GLU A 50 9.57 11.06 7.78
C GLU A 50 10.04 10.39 9.07
N GLU A 51 11.35 10.20 9.23
CA GLU A 51 11.95 9.67 10.46
C GLU A 51 11.23 8.43 11.04
N TRP A 52 11.37 7.28 10.38
CA TRP A 52 10.75 6.03 10.84
C TRP A 52 11.72 5.08 11.56
N ALA A 53 11.18 4.35 12.52
CA ALA A 53 11.73 3.07 12.94
C ALA A 53 11.18 1.93 12.06
N ILE A 54 11.92 0.82 11.99
CA ILE A 54 11.49 -0.37 11.26
C ILE A 54 10.21 -0.92 11.89
N GLY A 55 9.16 -1.08 11.08
CA GLY A 55 7.84 -1.53 11.49
C GLY A 55 6.87 -0.39 11.86
N ASP A 56 7.30 0.86 11.78
CA ASP A 56 6.41 2.00 12.00
C ASP A 56 5.32 2.07 10.92
N ARG A 57 4.15 2.53 11.35
CA ARG A 57 2.94 2.62 10.54
C ARG A 57 2.49 4.07 10.43
N PHE A 58 2.23 4.48 9.20
CA PHE A 58 1.91 5.85 8.80
C PHE A 58 0.55 5.88 8.12
N THR A 59 -0.29 6.85 8.49
CA THR A 59 -1.53 7.12 7.77
C THR A 59 -1.22 7.83 6.46
N CYS A 60 -1.84 7.39 5.37
CA CYS A 60 -1.69 8.04 4.07
C CYS A 60 -2.61 9.28 3.95
N SER A 61 -2.62 9.92 2.78
CA SER A 61 -3.48 11.08 2.49
C SER A 61 -4.97 10.77 2.65
N ASP A 62 -5.35 9.51 2.47
CA ASP A 62 -6.66 8.97 2.85
C ASP A 62 -6.50 8.11 4.12
N ALA A 63 -7.30 8.41 5.14
CA ALA A 63 -7.23 7.77 6.45
C ALA A 63 -7.67 6.29 6.45
N SER A 64 -8.31 5.82 5.39
CA SER A 64 -8.59 4.39 5.18
C SER A 64 -7.35 3.59 4.77
N TRP A 65 -6.25 4.27 4.41
CA TRP A 65 -4.99 3.66 3.99
C TRP A 65 -3.88 3.88 5.01
N ALA A 66 -3.06 2.85 5.18
CA ALA A 66 -1.84 2.93 5.97
C ALA A 66 -0.67 2.26 5.25
N LEU A 67 0.50 2.87 5.40
CA LEU A 67 1.79 2.36 4.97
C LEU A 67 2.60 1.95 6.19
N GLN A 68 3.20 0.77 6.17
CA GLN A 68 4.21 0.37 7.12
C GLN A 68 5.51 0.10 6.38
N ILE A 69 6.62 0.62 6.91
CA ILE A 69 7.96 0.43 6.33
C ILE A 69 8.70 -0.62 7.15
N ASN A 70 9.11 -1.72 6.50
CA ASN A 70 9.66 -2.91 7.15
C ASN A 70 11.20 -2.99 7.11
N ASP A 71 11.87 -1.99 6.56
CA ASP A 71 13.33 -1.90 6.56
C ASP A 71 13.84 -0.44 6.60
N GLU A 72 15.15 -0.28 6.53
CA GLU A 72 15.83 1.02 6.63
C GLU A 72 15.64 1.91 5.40
N TYR A 73 15.31 1.31 4.24
CA TYR A 73 15.37 1.97 2.94
C TYR A 73 14.01 2.06 2.24
N GLY A 74 12.95 1.55 2.86
CA GLY A 74 11.62 1.52 2.26
C GLY A 74 11.48 0.51 1.11
N VAL A 75 12.39 -0.48 1.04
CA VAL A 75 12.33 -1.55 0.02
C VAL A 75 11.20 -2.50 0.37
N SER A 76 11.14 -2.97 1.62
CA SER A 76 10.06 -3.79 2.12
C SER A 76 9.01 -2.92 2.80
N ILE A 77 7.78 -3.01 2.31
CA ILE A 77 6.64 -2.29 2.86
C ILE A 77 5.45 -3.23 3.07
N ARG A 78 4.52 -2.78 3.90
CA ARG A 78 3.17 -3.35 4.01
C ARG A 78 2.16 -2.24 3.77
N ILE A 79 1.12 -2.56 3.01
CA ILE A 79 0.00 -1.67 2.74
C ILE A 79 -1.24 -2.28 3.37
N ASP A 80 -2.00 -1.46 4.08
CA ASP A 80 -3.31 -1.83 4.60
C ASP A 80 -4.36 -0.83 4.13
N HIS A 81 -5.53 -1.34 3.73
CA HIS A 81 -6.70 -0.56 3.33
C HIS A 81 -7.94 -1.06 4.06
N ILE A 82 -8.68 -0.16 4.71
CA ILE A 82 -9.86 -0.48 5.50
C ILE A 82 -11.11 -0.06 4.74
N VAL A 83 -11.95 -1.03 4.36
CA VAL A 83 -13.23 -0.82 3.69
C VAL A 83 -14.34 -1.50 4.47
N ASP A 84 -15.34 -0.72 4.91
CA ASP A 84 -16.50 -1.22 5.67
C ASP A 84 -16.13 -2.10 6.87
N GLY A 85 -15.03 -1.75 7.56
CA GLY A 85 -14.52 -2.49 8.72
C GLY A 85 -13.70 -3.74 8.40
N VAL A 86 -13.52 -4.09 7.13
CA VAL A 86 -12.62 -5.15 6.68
C VAL A 86 -11.26 -4.56 6.35
N THR A 87 -10.19 -5.15 6.88
CA THR A 87 -8.82 -4.77 6.54
C THR A 87 -8.33 -5.64 5.38
N TYR A 88 -7.84 -5.02 4.32
CA TYR A 88 -7.15 -5.66 3.21
C TYR A 88 -5.67 -5.32 3.32
N CYS A 89 -4.79 -6.30 3.16
CA CYS A 89 -3.36 -6.06 3.30
C CYS A 89 -2.51 -6.82 2.28
N ALA A 90 -1.32 -6.28 2.01
CA ALA A 90 -0.27 -7.02 1.35
C ALA A 90 1.11 -6.48 1.75
N ASP A 91 2.10 -7.37 1.71
CA ASP A 91 3.51 -7.02 1.74
C ASP A 91 4.01 -6.83 0.30
N ALA A 92 4.89 -5.85 0.10
CA ALA A 92 5.47 -5.55 -1.21
C ALA A 92 6.97 -5.24 -1.10
N ALA A 93 7.68 -5.48 -2.19
CA ALA A 93 9.08 -5.12 -2.36
C ALA A 93 9.20 -4.06 -3.47
N ILE A 94 9.70 -2.88 -3.12
CA ILE A 94 9.93 -1.76 -4.03
C ILE A 94 11.37 -1.82 -4.52
N GLU A 95 11.53 -2.04 -5.82
CA GLU A 95 12.83 -1.93 -6.47
C GLU A 95 13.16 -0.45 -6.68
N PHE A 96 14.34 -0.04 -6.23
CA PHE A 96 14.84 1.32 -6.37
C PHE A 96 16.03 1.40 -7.33
N THR A 97 16.16 2.55 -7.99
CA THR A 97 17.37 2.99 -8.68
C THR A 97 17.87 4.30 -8.08
N GLY A 98 19.18 4.56 -8.15
CA GLY A 98 19.78 5.78 -7.62
C GLY A 98 21.06 5.53 -6.84
N SER A 99 21.56 6.58 -6.19
CA SER A 99 22.77 6.50 -5.35
C SER A 99 22.37 6.27 -3.90
N ILE A 100 22.76 5.12 -3.36
CA ILE A 100 22.56 4.79 -1.94
C ILE A 100 23.49 5.69 -1.09
N PRO A 101 23.03 6.29 0.02
CA PRO A 101 21.66 6.34 0.56
C PRO A 101 20.95 7.68 0.30
N VAL A 102 21.49 8.58 -0.53
CA VAL A 102 21.05 9.98 -0.57
C VAL A 102 19.68 10.15 -1.24
N TYR A 103 19.45 9.46 -2.36
CA TYR A 103 18.23 9.63 -3.14
C TYR A 103 18.00 8.42 -4.03
N GLN A 104 16.82 7.82 -3.89
CA GLN A 104 16.39 6.62 -4.58
C GLN A 104 14.98 6.82 -5.12
N ILE A 105 14.77 6.43 -6.37
CA ILE A 105 13.47 6.48 -7.05
C ILE A 105 13.08 5.08 -7.50
N GLN A 106 11.79 4.78 -7.44
CA GLN A 106 11.24 3.51 -7.87
C GLN A 106 11.69 3.18 -9.31
N ALA A 107 12.19 1.97 -9.50
CA ALA A 107 12.67 1.49 -10.79
C ALA A 107 11.52 1.26 -11.78
N SER A 108 10.40 0.75 -11.29
CA SER A 108 9.22 0.41 -12.07
C SER A 108 7.99 0.29 -11.17
N ASN A 109 6.83 0.62 -11.72
CA ASN A 109 5.54 0.43 -11.05
C ASN A 109 5.33 -1.06 -10.77
N ILE A 110 4.68 -1.37 -9.65
CA ILE A 110 4.34 -2.75 -9.30
C ILE A 110 2.85 -2.87 -9.01
N THR A 111 2.28 -4.04 -9.34
CA THR A 111 0.90 -4.37 -9.02
C THR A 111 0.88 -5.32 -7.83
N VAL A 112 0.04 -5.03 -6.85
CA VAL A 112 -0.07 -5.80 -5.61
C VAL A 112 -1.53 -6.18 -5.37
N THR A 113 -1.77 -7.40 -4.89
CA THR A 113 -3.09 -7.89 -4.53
C THR A 113 -3.24 -7.85 -3.01
N LEU A 114 -4.09 -6.97 -2.51
CA LEU A 114 -4.45 -6.89 -1.10
C LEU A 114 -5.47 -7.97 -0.77
N GLU A 115 -5.12 -8.80 0.20
CA GLU A 115 -5.94 -9.90 0.69
C GLU A 115 -6.72 -9.46 1.94
N PRO A 116 -7.99 -9.87 2.08
CA PRO A 116 -8.77 -9.61 3.29
C PRO A 116 -8.16 -10.33 4.51
N VAL A 117 -8.08 -9.64 5.63
CA VAL A 117 -7.69 -10.19 6.94
C VAL A 117 -8.94 -10.33 7.80
N TYR A 118 -9.18 -11.54 8.32
CA TYR A 118 -10.30 -11.87 9.22
C TYR A 118 -9.83 -12.12 10.65
#